data_AF-A0A645IRK2-F1
#
_entry.id   AF-A0A645IRK2-F1
#
_cell.length_a   1.000
_cell.length_b   1.000
_cell.length_c   1.000
_cell.angle_alpha   90.00
_cell.angle_beta   90.00
_cell.angle_gamma   90.00
#
_symmetry.space_group_name_H-M   'P 1'
#
loop_
_entity.id
_entity.type
_entity.pdbx_description
1 polymer ?
#
loop_
_entity_poly.entity_id
_entity_poly.type
_entity_poly.pdbx_seq_one_letter_code
_entity_poly.pdbx_strand_id
1 'polypeptide(L)' 'MRKEFRRRGVASGLVSRLVEQVSAEGVDWIGLVSVPGAEDLYRKCGFAPLKGYTAMRWLKRPRPDGVNHGSDCASS' A
#
# COMPACT_ATOMS: atom_id res chain seq x y z
N MET A 1 -10.10 5.38 -1.83
CA MET A 1 -10.31 6.77 -2.27
C MET A 1 -11.77 6.98 -2.65
N ARG A 2 -12.44 7.99 -2.07
CA ARG A 2 -13.78 8.41 -2.47
C ARG A 2 -13.76 8.87 -3.94
N LYS A 3 -14.81 8.57 -4.73
CA LYS A 3 -14.87 8.82 -6.19
C LYS A 3 -14.53 10.27 -6.56
N GLU A 4 -14.91 11.21 -5.70
CA GLU A 4 -14.73 12.66 -5.80
C GLU A 4 -13.28 13.16 -5.85
N PHE A 5 -12.28 12.34 -5.50
CA PHE A 5 -10.85 12.70 -5.59
C PHE A 5 -10.11 11.99 -6.74
N ARG A 6 -10.80 11.22 -7.58
CA ARG A 6 -10.19 10.59 -8.75
C ARG A 6 -9.83 11.66 -9.81
N ARG A 7 -8.76 11.42 -10.58
CA ARG A 7 -8.28 12.26 -11.71
C ARG A 7 -7.74 13.66 -11.36
N ARG A 8 -7.55 14.00 -10.09
CA ARG A 8 -7.00 15.31 -9.67
C ARG A 8 -5.50 15.30 -9.34
N GLY A 9 -4.78 14.21 -9.63
CA GLY A 9 -3.33 14.10 -9.33
C GLY A 9 -2.96 14.09 -7.84
N VAL A 10 -3.93 14.15 -6.92
CA VAL A 10 -3.70 14.15 -5.46
C VAL A 10 -3.00 12.87 -5.00
N ALA A 11 -3.41 11.73 -5.54
CA ALA A 11 -2.80 10.44 -5.20
C ALA A 11 -1.32 10.38 -5.61
N SER A 12 -1.00 10.84 -6.83
CA SER A 12 0.38 10.86 -7.32
C SER A 12 1.22 11.86 -6.55
N GLY A 13 0.68 13.04 -6.23
CA GLY A 13 1.40 14.04 -5.43
C GLY A 13 1.75 13.52 -4.03
N LEU A 14 0.82 12.82 -3.37
CA LEU A 14 1.09 12.18 -2.08
C LEU A 14 2.18 11.12 -2.21
N VAL A 15 2.06 10.21 -3.18
CA VAL A 15 3.05 9.14 -3.39
C VAL A 15 4.43 9.72 -3.70
N SER A 16 4.53 10.70 -4.59
CA SER A 16 5.80 11.35 -4.91
C SER A 16 6.41 12.01 -3.68
N ARG A 17 5.62 12.70 -2.86
CA ARG A 17 6.13 13.34 -1.64
C ARG A 17 6.64 12.32 -0.61
N LEU A 18 5.93 11.21 -0.45
CA LEU A 18 6.38 10.11 0.41
C LEU A 18 7.71 9.51 -0.08
N VAL A 19 7.82 9.26 -1.40
CA VAL A 19 9.06 8.74 -2.00
C VAL A 19 10.22 9.71 -1.77
N GLU A 20 10.03 11.00 -2.00
CA GLU A 20 11.06 12.03 -1.77
C GLU A 20 11.55 12.04 -0.33
N GLN A 21 10.63 12.05 0.64
CA GLN A 21 10.99 12.11 2.06
C GLN A 21 11.73 10.86 2.51
N VAL A 22 11.18 9.69 2.18
CA VAL A 22 11.75 8.39 2.59
C VAL A 22 13.10 8.14 1.92
N SER A 23 13.27 8.56 0.66
CA SER A 23 14.57 8.48 -0.02
C SER A 23 15.60 9.43 0.58
N ALA A 24 15.20 10.63 1.01
CA ALA A 24 16.09 11.59 1.67
C ALA A 24 16.59 11.09 3.05
N GLU A 25 15.85 10.17 3.67
CA GLU A 25 16.23 9.50 4.93
C GLU A 25 17.12 8.27 4.70
N GLY A 26 17.50 7.95 3.45
CA GLY A 26 18.41 6.86 3.11
C GLY A 26 17.72 5.50 2.92
N VAL A 27 16.41 5.47 2.68
CA VAL A 27 15.69 4.23 2.35
C VAL A 27 15.75 4.00 0.85
N ASP A 28 16.57 3.04 0.44
CA ASP A 28 16.85 2.78 -0.99
C ASP A 28 15.83 1.83 -1.66
N TRP A 29 15.00 1.15 -0.87
CA TRP A 29 14.04 0.18 -1.39
C TRP A 29 12.61 0.49 -0.94
N ILE A 30 11.80 0.91 -1.89
CA ILE A 30 10.38 1.20 -1.68
C ILE A 30 9.56 0.25 -2.56
N GLY A 31 8.96 -0.77 -1.94
CA GLY A 31 8.06 -1.71 -2.59
C GLY A 31 6.59 -1.37 -2.30
N LEU A 32 5.72 -1.61 -3.28
CA LEU A 32 4.27 -1.52 -3.09
C LEU A 32 3.53 -2.62 -3.84
N VAL A 33 2.33 -2.94 -3.37
CA VAL A 33 1.39 -3.82 -4.06
C VAL A 33 0.23 -2.96 -4.56
N SER A 34 0.14 -2.78 -5.88
CA SER A 34 -0.95 -2.03 -6.49
C SER A 34 -2.22 -2.86 -6.52
N VAL A 35 -3.37 -2.18 -6.40
CA VAL A 35 -4.63 -2.78 -6.86
C VAL A 35 -4.62 -2.85 -8.39
N PRO A 36 -5.30 -3.85 -9.00
CA PRO A 36 -5.41 -3.93 -10.46
C PRO A 36 -5.99 -2.65 -11.05
N GLY A 37 -5.35 -2.12 -12.10
CA GLY A 37 -5.78 -0.91 -12.83
C GLY A 37 -5.29 0.42 -12.24
N ALA A 38 -4.48 0.39 -11.19
CA ALA A 38 -3.84 1.58 -10.62
C ALA A 38 -2.32 1.68 -10.94
N GLU A 39 -1.79 0.81 -11.79
CA GLU A 39 -0.36 0.70 -12.09
C GLU A 39 0.20 1.98 -12.72
N ASP A 40 -0.56 2.61 -13.61
CA ASP A 40 -0.15 3.84 -14.30
C ASP A 40 0.09 5.02 -13.34
N LEU A 41 -0.62 5.05 -12.21
CA LEU A 41 -0.38 6.03 -11.17
C LEU A 41 1.03 5.89 -10.61
N TYR A 42 1.41 4.66 -10.25
CA TYR A 42 2.70 4.38 -9.63
C TYR A 42 3.84 4.47 -10.65
N ARG A 43 3.61 4.10 -11.91
CA ARG A 43 4.58 4.32 -13.01
C ARG A 43 4.95 5.79 -13.16
N LYS A 44 3.97 6.71 -13.05
CA LYS A 44 4.22 8.16 -13.07
C LYS A 44 5.04 8.67 -11.89
N CYS A 45 5.04 7.94 -10.78
CA CYS A 45 5.85 8.24 -9.58
C CYS A 45 7.23 7.53 -9.60
N GLY A 46 7.64 6.92 -10.72
CA GLY A 46 8.95 6.27 -10.86
C GLY A 46 8.99 4.80 -10.46
N PHE A 47 7.86 4.19 -10.08
CA PHE A 47 7.82 2.76 -9.79
C PHE A 47 7.83 1.92 -11.08
N ALA A 48 8.47 0.76 -11.03
CA ALA A 48 8.45 -0.23 -12.09
C ALA A 48 7.97 -1.59 -11.54
N PRO A 49 7.31 -2.43 -12.36
CA PRO A 49 6.99 -3.79 -11.95
C PRO A 49 8.25 -4.61 -11.61
N LEU A 50 8.23 -5.30 -10.47
CA LEU A 50 9.26 -6.28 -10.11
C LEU A 50 9.01 -7.59 -10.88
N LYS A 51 9.51 -7.67 -12.11
CA LYS A 51 9.36 -8.87 -12.96
C LYS A 51 10.02 -10.08 -12.30
N GLY A 52 9.33 -11.22 -12.31
CA GLY A 52 9.85 -12.47 -11.74
C GLY A 52 9.63 -12.63 -10.23
N TYR A 53 8.98 -11.66 -9.57
CA TYR A 53 8.67 -11.73 -8.14
C TYR A 53 7.16 -11.84 -7.91
N THR A 54 6.78 -12.59 -6.88
CA THR A 54 5.38 -12.77 -6.46
C THR A 54 5.13 -11.99 -5.17
N ALA A 55 4.04 -11.22 -5.13
CA ALA A 55 3.61 -10.55 -3.92
C ALA A 55 3.17 -11.57 -2.87
N MET A 56 3.79 -11.53 -1.69
CA MET A 56 3.50 -12.44 -0.58
C MET A 56 2.79 -11.68 0.53
N ARG A 57 1.68 -12.25 1.04
CA ARG A 57 0.97 -11.71 2.19
C ARG A 57 1.10 -12.67 3.36
N TRP A 58 1.60 -12.17 4.49
CA TRP A 58 1.57 -12.92 5.74
C TRP A 58 0.12 -13.09 6.21
N LEU A 59 -0.38 -14.32 6.20
CA LEU A 59 -1.60 -14.69 6.88
C LEU A 59 -1.18 -15.06 8.30
N LYS A 60 -1.58 -14.27 9.32
CA LYS A 60 -1.28 -14.59 10.72
C LYS A 60 -1.53 -16.08 10.94
N ARG A 61 -0.54 -16.78 11.50
CA ARG A 61 -0.71 -18.17 11.93
C ARG A 61 -1.95 -18.25 12.81
N PRO A 62 -2.90 -19.18 12.58
CA PRO A 62 -4.04 -19.33 13.47
C PRO A 62 -3.50 -19.52 14.90
N ARG A 63 -4.06 -18.79 15.87
CA ARG A 63 -3.72 -19.04 17.27
C ARG A 63 -4.05 -20.50 17.57
N PRO A 64 -3.20 -21.20 18.34
CA PRO A 64 -3.39 -22.63 18.62
C PRO A 64 -4.71 -22.92 19.36
N ASP A 65 -5.37 -21.90 19.92
CA ASP A 65 -6.62 -22.01 20.66
C ASP A 65 -7.89 -21.79 19.79
N GLY A 66 -7.78 -21.35 18.53
CA GLY A 66 -8.93 -21.20 17.62
C GLY A 66 -9.99 -20.16 18.04
N VAL A 67 -9.80 -19.43 19.15
CA VAL A 67 -10.81 -18.50 19.65
C VAL A 67 -10.65 -17.12 19.00
N ASN A 68 -11.57 -16.77 18.10
CA ASN A 68 -11.73 -15.40 17.61
C ASN A 68 -12.30 -14.53 18.73
N HIS A 69 -11.45 -13.75 19.40
CA HIS A 69 -11.93 -12.66 20.22
C HIS A 69 -12.25 -11.53 19.25
N GLY A 70 -13.50 -11.52 18.80
CA GLY A 70 -14.07 -10.41 18.04
C GLY A 70 -13.83 -9.12 18.79
N SER A 71 -13.46 -8.08 18.07
CA SER A 71 -13.27 -6.73 18.56
C SER A 71 -14.61 -6.15 19.05
N ASP A 72 -14.97 -6.43 20.30
CA ASP A 72 -15.99 -5.69 21.04
C ASP A 72 -15.38 -4.35 21.48
N CYS A 73 -15.22 -3.44 20.52
CA CYS A 73 -14.96 -2.03 20.79
C CYS A 73 -15.74 -1.19 19.77
N ALA A 74 -17.03 -1.02 20.00
CA ALA A 74 -17.76 0.25 19.83
C ALA A 74 -19.27 0.00 19.98
N SER A 75 -19.76 0.07 21.22
CA SER A 75 -21.14 0.46 21.51
C SER A 75 -21.17 0.99 22.93
N SER A 76 -20.89 2.28 23.08
CA SER A 76 -21.50 3.23 24.03
C SER A 76 -20.94 4.62 23.76
#